data_AF-A0A9D9PXD5-F1
#
_entry.id   AF-A0A9D9PXD5-F1
#
_cell.length_a   1.000
_cell.length_b   1.000
_cell.length_c   1.000
_cell.angle_alpha   90.00
_cell.angle_beta   90.00
_cell.angle_gamma   90.00
#
_symmetry.space_group_name_H-M   'P 1'
#
loop_
_entity.id
_entity.type
_entity.pdbx_description
1 polymer ?
#
loop_
_entity_poly.entity_id
_entity_poly.type
_entity_poly.pdbx_seq_one_letter_code
_entity_poly.pdbx_strand_id
1 'polypeptide(L)'
;ASRRLFADQRPAALISVEKLGPNGHGIVHTMRGEDVTRHQARTDLVFSLAARRRILTVGIGDRGNEIGMGGLLRRPARCACPCRGSIACAVAARYPVAAFTSNWGAHAVTAALAGYLAQARLLPKPASEARMLRSMVRAGVVDGATRQRNPTVDGTGLALQVAVLGMLHALVDAVPRP
;
A
#
# COMPACT_ATOMS: atom_id res chain seq x y z
N ALA A 1 -20.58 4.22 11.01
CA ALA A 1 -20.00 3.28 10.02
C ALA A 1 -18.90 2.40 10.61
N SER A 2 -17.71 2.91 10.98
CA SER A 2 -16.56 2.05 11.36
C SER A 2 -16.80 1.17 12.60
N ARG A 3 -17.58 1.61 13.60
CA ARG A 3 -17.91 0.75 14.75
C ARG A 3 -18.73 -0.48 14.33
N ARG A 4 -19.69 -0.29 13.42
CA ARG A 4 -20.53 -1.36 12.86
C ARG A 4 -19.70 -2.33 12.02
N LEU A 5 -18.82 -1.81 11.15
CA LEU A 5 -17.89 -2.64 10.37
C LEU A 5 -17.10 -3.63 11.26
N PHE A 6 -16.59 -3.18 12.40
CA PHE A 6 -15.83 -4.06 13.30
C PHE A 6 -16.72 -5.01 14.11
N ALA A 7 -17.95 -4.62 14.43
CA ALA A 7 -18.90 -5.51 15.10
C ALA A 7 -19.29 -6.67 14.17
N ASP A 8 -19.52 -6.35 12.89
CA ASP A 8 -19.96 -7.29 11.87
C ASP A 8 -18.81 -8.18 11.39
N GLN A 9 -17.62 -7.62 11.12
CA GLN A 9 -16.50 -8.34 10.50
C GLN A 9 -15.49 -8.90 11.50
N ARG A 10 -15.43 -8.37 12.74
CA ARG A 10 -14.49 -8.76 13.79
C ARG A 10 -13.06 -9.04 13.29
N PRO A 11 -12.43 -8.08 12.57
CA PRO A 11 -11.18 -8.35 11.87
C PRO A 11 -10.03 -8.63 12.84
N ALA A 12 -9.24 -9.66 12.55
CA ALA A 12 -8.00 -9.95 13.27
C ALA A 12 -6.83 -9.04 12.84
N ALA A 13 -6.89 -8.52 11.61
CA ALA A 13 -5.89 -7.62 11.06
C ALA A 13 -6.50 -6.61 10.08
N LEU A 14 -5.87 -5.45 9.95
CA LEU A 14 -6.09 -4.50 8.87
C LEU A 14 -4.77 -4.26 8.13
N ILE A 15 -4.83 -4.36 6.80
CA ILE A 15 -3.68 -4.17 5.92
C ILE A 15 -4.04 -3.08 4.92
N SER A 16 -3.21 -2.06 4.82
CA SER A 16 -3.31 -0.97 3.85
C SER A 16 -2.23 -1.14 2.79
N VAL A 17 -2.58 -1.00 1.52
CA VAL A 17 -1.64 -1.00 0.39
C VAL A 17 -1.93 0.24 -0.45
N GLU A 18 -0.97 1.15 -0.57
CA GLU A 18 -1.07 2.35 -1.42
C GLU A 18 -2.31 3.24 -1.12
N LYS A 19 -2.80 3.21 0.12
CA LYS A 19 -3.98 4.00 0.50
C LYS A 19 -3.54 5.32 1.09
N LEU A 20 -3.79 6.43 0.40
CA LEU A 20 -3.53 7.77 0.93
C LEU A 20 -4.17 7.99 2.30
N GLY A 21 -3.42 8.64 3.19
CA GLY A 21 -3.86 9.00 4.53
C GLY A 21 -3.73 10.49 4.81
N PRO A 22 -4.47 11.00 5.83
CA PRO A 22 -4.43 12.40 6.18
C PRO A 22 -3.10 12.76 6.85
N ASN A 23 -2.67 14.01 6.68
CA ASN A 23 -1.60 14.62 7.45
C ASN A 23 -2.08 15.03 8.85
N GLY A 24 -1.21 15.69 9.62
CA GLY A 24 -1.52 16.17 10.98
C GLY A 24 -2.69 17.16 11.08
N HIS A 25 -3.12 17.75 9.95
CA HIS A 25 -4.27 18.66 9.86
C HIS A 25 -5.53 17.97 9.33
N GLY A 26 -5.52 16.64 9.13
CA GLY A 26 -6.66 15.90 8.61
C GLY A 26 -6.84 15.96 7.09
N ILE A 27 -5.87 16.52 6.35
CA ILE A 27 -5.93 16.72 4.90
C ILE A 27 -5.13 15.63 4.18
N VAL A 28 -5.73 15.01 3.17
CA VAL A 28 -5.13 13.95 2.36
C VAL A 28 -4.51 14.55 1.10
N HIS A 29 -3.23 14.27 0.87
CA HIS A 29 -2.47 14.88 -0.23
C HIS A 29 -1.96 13.86 -1.24
N THR A 30 -1.92 14.27 -2.51
CA THR A 30 -1.03 13.63 -3.49
C THR A 30 0.43 14.00 -3.19
N MET A 31 1.35 13.32 -3.87
CA MET A 31 2.78 13.64 -3.80
C MET A 31 3.14 15.03 -4.30
N ARG A 32 2.25 15.67 -5.07
CA ARG A 32 2.40 17.04 -5.55
C ARG A 32 1.89 18.07 -4.54
N GLY A 33 1.40 17.62 -3.37
CA GLY A 33 0.84 18.49 -2.34
C GLY A 33 -0.58 18.97 -2.64
N GLU A 34 -1.28 18.33 -3.59
CA GLU A 34 -2.66 18.65 -3.95
C GLU A 34 -3.63 18.04 -2.93
N ASP A 35 -4.61 18.81 -2.47
CA ASP A 35 -5.66 18.31 -1.57
C ASP A 35 -6.65 17.43 -2.36
N VAL A 36 -6.70 16.15 -1.98
CA VAL A 36 -7.61 15.14 -2.54
C VAL A 36 -8.54 14.56 -1.50
N THR A 37 -8.70 15.22 -0.34
CA THR A 37 -9.49 14.73 0.80
C THR A 37 -10.90 14.35 0.39
N ARG A 38 -11.56 15.15 -0.46
CA ARG A 38 -12.93 14.88 -0.93
C ARG A 38 -13.07 13.62 -1.78
N HIS A 39 -11.97 13.16 -2.39
CA HIS A 39 -11.92 11.99 -3.28
C HIS A 39 -11.47 10.72 -2.56
N GLN A 40 -11.18 10.82 -1.26
CA GLN A 40 -10.61 9.74 -0.48
C GLN A 40 -11.56 9.30 0.62
N ALA A 41 -11.90 8.00 0.62
CA ALA A 41 -12.58 7.39 1.76
C ALA A 41 -11.74 7.56 3.04
N ARG A 42 -12.41 7.89 4.15
CA ARG A 42 -11.81 8.12 5.48
C ARG A 42 -11.39 6.82 6.19
N THR A 43 -10.54 6.05 5.52
CA THR A 43 -9.98 4.78 6.02
C THR A 43 -9.07 4.98 7.23
N ASP A 44 -8.54 6.19 7.41
CA ASP A 44 -7.80 6.63 8.61
C ASP A 44 -8.58 6.40 9.90
N LEU A 45 -9.90 6.61 9.87
CA LEU A 45 -10.77 6.38 11.02
C LEU A 45 -10.89 4.90 11.38
N VAL A 46 -10.86 4.02 10.37
CA VAL A 46 -10.88 2.56 10.52
C VAL A 46 -9.57 2.09 11.15
N PHE A 47 -8.42 2.56 10.64
CA PHE A 47 -7.09 2.23 11.18
C PHE A 47 -6.87 2.75 12.60
N SER A 48 -7.30 3.99 12.88
CA SER A 48 -7.24 4.57 14.23
C SER A 48 -8.07 3.76 15.23
N LEU A 49 -9.21 3.22 14.80
CA LEU A 49 -10.06 2.37 15.63
C LEU A 49 -9.45 0.98 15.85
N ALA A 50 -8.81 0.39 14.84
CA ALA A 50 -8.06 -0.85 15.00
C ALA A 50 -6.91 -0.69 16.00
N ALA A 51 -6.13 0.39 15.89
CA ALA A 51 -5.04 0.69 16.82
C ALA A 51 -5.54 0.78 18.27
N ARG A 52 -6.63 1.53 18.52
CA ARG A 52 -7.26 1.61 19.86
C ARG A 52 -7.75 0.25 20.38
N ARG A 53 -8.16 -0.65 19.50
CA ARG A 53 -8.60 -2.01 19.83
C ARG A 53 -7.47 -3.03 19.85
N ARG A 54 -6.21 -2.61 19.67
CA ARG A 54 -5.04 -3.48 19.59
C ARG A 54 -5.15 -4.57 18.51
N ILE A 55 -5.92 -4.30 17.45
CA ILE A 55 -5.98 -5.14 16.26
C ILE A 55 -4.69 -4.92 15.46
N LEU A 56 -4.17 -6.00 14.85
CA LEU A 56 -2.96 -5.93 14.03
C LEU A 56 -3.16 -4.94 12.87
N THR A 57 -2.27 -3.97 12.73
CA THR A 57 -2.28 -3.03 11.61
C THR A 57 -0.97 -3.10 10.84
N VAL A 58 -1.08 -3.27 9.52
CA VAL A 58 0.05 -3.24 8.58
C VAL A 58 -0.23 -2.13 7.58
N GLY A 59 0.77 -1.27 7.35
CA GLY A 59 0.73 -0.27 6.30
C GLY A 59 1.82 -0.55 5.29
N ILE A 60 1.47 -0.59 4.01
CA ILE A 60 2.40 -0.77 2.90
C ILE A 60 2.32 0.49 2.04
N GLY A 61 3.46 1.19 1.92
CA GLY A 61 3.57 2.48 1.25
C GLY A 61 4.96 2.66 0.64
N ASP A 62 5.07 3.54 -0.35
CA ASP A 62 6.33 3.84 -1.04
C ASP A 62 6.81 5.27 -0.80
N ARG A 63 5.92 6.20 -0.43
CA ARG A 63 6.27 7.63 -0.38
C ARG A 63 5.99 8.33 0.93
N GLY A 64 5.24 7.72 1.83
CA GLY A 64 5.00 8.18 3.19
C GLY A 64 3.77 9.07 3.39
N ASN A 65 2.97 9.31 2.34
CA ASN A 65 1.65 9.94 2.43
C ASN A 65 0.50 8.91 2.55
N GLU A 66 0.83 7.63 2.73
CA GLU A 66 -0.10 6.51 2.83
C GLU A 66 -0.37 6.12 4.29
N ILE A 67 -1.56 5.53 4.50
CA ILE A 67 -1.99 5.00 5.79
C ILE A 67 -0.99 3.94 6.26
N GLY A 68 -0.47 4.19 7.46
CA GLY A 68 0.46 3.32 8.15
C GLY A 68 1.90 3.84 8.13
N MET A 69 2.21 4.82 7.28
CA MET A 69 3.53 5.43 7.18
C MET A 69 3.74 6.60 8.17
N GLY A 70 2.79 6.82 9.09
CA GLY A 70 2.84 7.90 10.07
C GLY A 70 4.14 7.94 10.86
N GLY A 71 4.83 9.08 10.79
CA GLY A 71 6.08 9.33 11.53
C GLY A 71 7.36 8.82 10.84
N LEU A 72 7.29 8.20 9.67
CA LEU A 72 8.47 7.67 8.96
C LEU A 72 9.20 8.73 8.12
N LEU A 73 8.48 9.74 7.62
CA LEU A 73 9.09 10.83 6.87
C LEU A 73 9.75 11.84 7.80
N ARG A 74 11.10 11.85 7.83
CA ARG A 74 11.88 12.78 8.64
C ARG A 74 11.85 14.23 8.14
N ARG A 75 11.74 14.43 6.83
CA ARG A 75 11.74 15.76 6.19
C ARG A 75 10.66 15.83 5.10
N PRO A 76 9.38 15.86 5.48
CA PRO A 76 8.30 15.79 4.51
C PRO A 76 8.14 17.12 3.75
N ALA A 77 7.86 17.03 2.45
CA ALA A 77 7.55 18.19 1.63
C ALA A 77 6.30 18.92 2.15
N ARG A 78 6.30 20.26 2.08
CA ARG A 78 5.16 21.08 2.50
C ARG A 78 3.99 20.94 1.53
N CYS A 79 2.76 21.00 2.05
CA CYS A 79 1.55 21.10 1.22
C CYS A 79 1.50 22.48 0.56
N ALA A 80 0.97 22.56 -0.67
CA ALA A 80 0.70 23.84 -1.33
C ALA A 80 -0.69 24.41 -0.97
N CYS A 81 -1.52 23.62 -0.28
CA CYS A 81 -2.87 24.01 0.08
C CYS A 81 -2.89 24.90 1.36
N PRO A 82 -4.05 25.50 1.72
CA PRO A 82 -4.18 26.35 2.90
C PRO A 82 -3.82 25.69 4.24
N CYS A 83 -3.63 24.36 4.27
CA CYS A 83 -3.23 23.61 5.45
C CYS A 83 -1.89 24.05 6.04
N ARG A 84 -0.98 24.55 5.19
CA ARG A 84 0.42 24.90 5.52
C ARG A 84 1.26 23.80 6.21
N GLY A 85 0.72 22.57 6.28
CA GLY A 85 1.37 21.38 6.79
C GLY A 85 2.26 20.71 5.75
N SER A 86 2.32 19.38 5.80
CA SER A 86 3.12 18.55 4.89
C SER A 86 2.28 17.45 4.25
N ILE A 87 2.85 16.77 3.26
CA ILE A 87 2.23 15.59 2.63
C ILE A 87 2.27 14.34 3.50
N ALA A 88 3.08 14.34 4.58
CA ALA A 88 3.26 13.15 5.41
C ALA A 88 1.95 12.68 6.03
N CYS A 89 1.68 11.38 5.92
CA CYS A 89 0.57 10.78 6.65
C CYS A 89 0.83 10.89 8.17
N ALA A 90 -0.22 11.10 8.95
CA ALA A 90 -0.18 11.08 10.40
C ALA A 90 -0.60 9.72 10.99
N VAL A 91 -1.17 8.83 10.18
CA VAL A 91 -1.68 7.53 10.65
C VAL A 91 -0.55 6.51 10.63
N ALA A 92 -0.13 6.06 11.81
CA ALA A 92 0.85 4.99 11.96
C ALA A 92 0.19 3.60 11.99
N ALA A 93 0.86 2.62 11.39
CA ALA A 93 0.54 1.21 11.54
C ALA A 93 1.51 0.58 12.55
N ARG A 94 1.12 -0.54 13.16
CA ARG A 94 2.00 -1.30 14.04
C ARG A 94 3.22 -1.82 13.29
N TYR A 95 3.01 -2.28 12.06
CA TYR A 95 4.07 -2.74 11.17
C TYR A 95 4.01 -1.96 9.85
N PRO A 96 4.83 -0.92 9.67
CA PRO A 96 5.02 -0.31 8.37
C PRO A 96 5.94 -1.15 7.49
N VAL A 97 5.62 -1.25 6.21
CA VAL A 97 6.43 -1.86 5.16
C VAL A 97 6.66 -0.79 4.09
N ALA A 98 7.87 -0.27 4.04
CA ALA A 98 8.31 0.65 3.00
C ALA A 98 8.92 -0.13 1.83
N ALA A 99 8.51 0.18 0.62
CA ALA A 99 9.02 -0.45 -0.60
C ALA A 99 9.12 0.57 -1.74
N PHE A 100 9.83 0.24 -2.82
CA PHE A 100 9.91 1.14 -3.98
C PHE A 100 8.56 1.30 -4.69
N THR A 101 7.74 0.24 -4.71
CA THR A 101 6.31 0.29 -5.04
C THR A 101 5.54 -0.44 -3.95
N SER A 102 4.35 0.05 -3.61
CA SER A 102 3.49 -0.64 -2.63
C SER A 102 3.08 -2.04 -3.08
N ASN A 103 2.96 -2.28 -4.39
CA ASN A 103 2.73 -3.61 -4.97
C ASN A 103 3.85 -4.58 -4.58
N TRP A 104 5.12 -4.18 -4.75
CA TRP A 104 6.25 -5.03 -4.39
C TRP A 104 6.32 -5.28 -2.89
N GLY A 105 6.01 -4.28 -2.06
CA GLY A 105 5.87 -4.45 -0.63
C GLY A 105 4.81 -5.49 -0.26
N ALA A 106 3.64 -5.44 -0.90
CA ALA A 106 2.57 -6.41 -0.69
C ALA A 106 2.97 -7.82 -1.15
N HIS A 107 3.66 -7.94 -2.29
CA HIS A 107 4.18 -9.22 -2.76
C HIS A 107 5.27 -9.77 -1.83
N ALA A 108 6.15 -8.93 -1.30
CA ALA A 108 7.19 -9.35 -0.35
C ALA A 108 6.59 -9.87 0.97
N VAL A 109 5.57 -9.19 1.51
CA VAL A 109 4.81 -9.69 2.66
C VAL A 109 4.15 -11.04 2.34
N THR A 110 3.55 -11.16 1.16
CA THR A 110 2.93 -12.41 0.71
C THR A 110 3.97 -13.53 0.57
N ALA A 111 5.16 -13.23 0.03
CA ALA A 111 6.25 -14.18 -0.12
C ALA A 111 6.78 -14.66 1.24
N ALA A 112 6.96 -13.74 2.19
CA ALA A 112 7.37 -14.08 3.55
C ALA A 112 6.36 -15.01 4.23
N LEU A 113 5.06 -14.74 4.09
CA LEU A 113 3.99 -15.62 4.59
C LEU A 113 3.98 -16.97 3.86
N ALA A 114 4.18 -16.97 2.55
CA ALA A 114 4.25 -18.20 1.74
C ALA A 114 5.39 -19.11 2.19
N GLY A 115 6.58 -18.55 2.43
CA GLY A 115 7.72 -19.29 2.96
C GLY A 115 7.47 -19.80 4.37
N TYR A 116 7.00 -18.94 5.28
CA TYR A 116 6.71 -19.29 6.68
C TYR A 116 5.67 -20.42 6.81
N LEU A 117 4.64 -20.41 5.96
CA LEU A 117 3.57 -21.40 5.96
C LEU A 117 3.86 -22.61 5.08
N ALA A 118 5.00 -22.66 4.39
CA ALA A 118 5.32 -23.64 3.34
C ALA A 118 4.22 -23.74 2.25
N GLN A 119 3.64 -22.60 1.87
CA GLN A 119 2.56 -22.50 0.89
C GLN A 119 2.91 -21.53 -0.24
N ALA A 120 3.84 -21.93 -1.13
CA ALA A 120 4.26 -21.14 -2.29
C ALA A 120 3.09 -20.65 -3.18
N ARG A 121 1.98 -21.40 -3.22
CA ARG A 121 0.75 -21.05 -3.94
C ARG A 121 0.11 -19.72 -3.52
N LEU A 122 0.46 -19.17 -2.35
CA LEU A 122 -0.04 -17.88 -1.88
C LEU A 122 0.53 -16.72 -2.69
N LEU A 123 1.73 -16.88 -3.25
CA LEU A 123 2.36 -15.84 -4.05
C LEU A 123 1.74 -15.80 -5.46
N PRO A 124 1.24 -14.64 -5.94
CA PRO A 124 0.71 -14.54 -7.29
C PRO A 124 1.76 -14.94 -8.34
N LYS A 125 1.33 -15.59 -9.42
CA LYS A 125 2.25 -15.96 -10.51
C LYS A 125 2.65 -14.73 -11.33
N PRO A 126 3.88 -14.63 -11.85
CA PRO A 126 4.30 -13.54 -12.74
C PRO A 126 3.35 -13.31 -13.94
N ALA A 127 2.82 -14.38 -14.52
CA ALA A 127 1.82 -14.28 -15.59
C ALA A 127 0.48 -13.68 -15.12
N SER A 128 0.10 -13.88 -13.86
CA SER A 128 -1.11 -13.29 -13.27
C SER A 128 -0.94 -11.79 -13.05
N GLU A 129 0.24 -11.34 -12.61
CA GLU A 129 0.57 -9.92 -12.49
C GLU A 129 0.48 -9.23 -13.85
N ALA A 130 1.10 -9.82 -14.87
CA ALA A 130 1.05 -9.28 -16.22
C ALA A 130 -0.39 -9.17 -16.75
N ARG A 131 -1.22 -10.19 -16.49
CA ARG A 131 -2.64 -10.19 -16.88
C ARG A 131 -3.45 -9.15 -16.10
N MET A 132 -3.21 -9.01 -14.80
CA MET A 132 -3.87 -8.02 -13.95
C MET A 132 -3.57 -6.61 -14.45
N LEU A 133 -2.30 -6.24 -14.61
CA LEU A 133 -1.91 -4.90 -15.06
C LEU A 133 -2.48 -4.57 -16.45
N ARG A 134 -2.41 -5.50 -17.41
CA ARG A 134 -3.05 -5.31 -18.72
C ARG A 134 -4.56 -5.13 -18.63
N SER A 135 -5.22 -5.81 -17.70
CA SER A 135 -6.67 -5.68 -17.48
C SER A 135 -7.02 -4.33 -16.85
N MET A 136 -6.22 -3.84 -15.90
CA MET A 136 -6.37 -2.50 -15.31
C MET A 136 -6.23 -1.41 -16.36
N VAL A 137 -5.22 -1.50 -17.24
CA VAL A 137 -5.04 -0.56 -18.35
C VAL A 137 -6.24 -0.57 -19.29
N ARG A 138 -6.77 -1.75 -19.66
CA ARG A 138 -7.99 -1.86 -20.48
C ARG A 138 -9.23 -1.27 -19.79
N ALA A 139 -9.34 -1.41 -18.48
CA ALA A 139 -10.39 -0.78 -17.66
C ALA A 139 -10.19 0.73 -17.50
N GLY A 140 -9.07 1.27 -17.99
CA GLY A 140 -8.81 2.69 -18.05
C GLY A 140 -8.03 3.27 -16.87
N VAL A 141 -7.47 2.42 -16.01
CA VAL A 141 -6.56 2.80 -14.93
C VAL A 141 -5.30 3.42 -15.52
N VAL A 142 -4.82 4.48 -14.88
CA VAL A 142 -3.61 5.21 -15.25
C VAL A 142 -2.50 4.95 -14.24
N ASP A 143 -1.27 4.96 -14.72
CA ASP A 143 -0.09 4.97 -13.85
C ASP A 143 0.05 6.34 -13.15
N GLY A 144 0.30 6.33 -11.84
CA GLY A 144 0.35 7.54 -11.02
C GLY A 144 1.54 8.46 -11.33
N ALA A 145 2.65 7.91 -11.81
CA ALA A 145 3.88 8.63 -12.11
C ALA A 145 3.87 9.19 -13.55
N THR A 146 3.57 8.36 -14.54
CA THR A 146 3.57 8.72 -15.95
C THR A 146 2.28 9.42 -16.39
N ARG A 147 1.18 9.23 -15.65
CA ARG A 147 -0.19 9.69 -16.00
C ARG A 147 -0.71 9.11 -17.31
N GLN A 148 -0.12 8.02 -17.79
CA GLN A 148 -0.50 7.35 -19.03
C GLN A 148 -1.27 6.05 -18.75
N ARG A 149 -2.04 5.62 -19.75
CA ARG A 149 -2.68 4.29 -19.79
C ARG A 149 -1.72 3.28 -20.41
N ASN A 150 -0.69 2.92 -19.67
CA ASN A 150 0.32 1.94 -20.06
C ASN A 150 0.51 0.92 -18.92
N PRO A 151 1.02 -0.30 -19.21
CA PRO A 151 1.20 -1.33 -18.20
C PRO A 151 2.46 -1.04 -17.37
N THR A 152 2.46 0.08 -16.65
CA THR A 152 3.50 0.47 -15.70
C THR A 152 2.92 0.64 -14.30
N VAL A 153 3.77 0.54 -13.29
CA VAL A 153 3.45 0.90 -11.90
C VAL A 153 4.56 1.81 -11.40
N ASP A 154 4.21 3.00 -10.93
CA ASP A 154 5.15 4.05 -10.54
C ASP A 154 6.21 4.35 -11.60
N GLY A 155 5.83 4.27 -12.87
CA GLY A 155 6.70 4.49 -14.02
C GLY A 155 7.64 3.33 -14.34
N THR A 156 7.58 2.23 -13.60
CA THR A 156 8.35 1.02 -13.92
C THR A 156 7.56 0.07 -14.81
N GLY A 157 8.21 -0.44 -15.86
CA GLY A 157 7.58 -1.25 -16.89
C GLY A 157 7.11 -2.63 -16.44
N LEU A 158 6.14 -3.18 -17.17
CA LEU A 158 5.58 -4.52 -16.98
C LEU A 158 6.65 -5.61 -16.80
N ALA A 159 7.73 -5.56 -17.58
CA ALA A 159 8.81 -6.54 -17.49
C ALA A 159 9.45 -6.55 -16.09
N LEU A 160 9.67 -5.38 -15.49
CA LEU A 160 10.23 -5.28 -14.15
C LEU A 160 9.24 -5.76 -13.08
N GLN A 161 7.95 -5.43 -13.22
CA GLN A 161 6.88 -5.92 -12.34
C GLN A 161 6.86 -7.46 -12.29
N VAL A 162 6.93 -8.11 -13.46
CA VAL A 162 6.98 -9.57 -13.60
C VAL A 162 8.29 -10.14 -13.04
N ALA A 163 9.43 -9.50 -13.30
CA ALA A 163 10.74 -9.95 -12.85
C ALA A 163 10.85 -9.97 -11.32
N VAL A 164 10.39 -8.91 -10.64
CA VAL A 164 10.38 -8.85 -9.17
C VAL A 164 9.60 -10.02 -8.58
N LEU A 165 8.42 -10.32 -9.12
CA LEU A 165 7.62 -11.43 -8.65
C LEU A 165 8.29 -12.78 -8.94
N GLY A 166 8.98 -12.93 -10.08
CA GLY A 166 9.80 -14.10 -10.39
C GLY A 166 10.92 -14.32 -9.39
N MET A 167 11.62 -13.26 -8.97
CA MET A 167 12.64 -13.33 -7.92
C MET A 167 12.05 -13.76 -6.59
N LEU A 168 10.88 -13.25 -6.20
CA LEU A 168 10.21 -13.66 -4.97
C LEU A 168 9.81 -15.14 -4.98
N HIS A 169 9.36 -15.69 -6.12
CA HIS A 169 9.12 -17.13 -6.27
C HIS A 169 10.40 -17.93 -6.06
N ALA A 170 11.49 -17.55 -6.73
CA ALA A 170 12.78 -18.22 -6.58
C ALA A 170 13.29 -18.20 -5.13
N LEU A 171 13.10 -17.09 -4.41
CA LEU A 171 13.43 -17.00 -2.99
C LEU A 171 12.59 -17.95 -2.15
N VAL A 172 11.27 -17.98 -2.34
CA VAL A 172 10.36 -18.86 -1.58
C VAL A 172 10.68 -20.33 -1.85
N ASP A 173 10.97 -20.70 -3.09
CA ASP A 173 11.31 -22.08 -3.46
C ASP A 173 12.67 -22.53 -2.90
N ALA A 174 13.60 -21.59 -2.71
CA ALA A 174 14.92 -21.87 -2.13
C ALA A 174 14.90 -22.01 -0.59
N VAL A 175 13.85 -21.54 0.09
CA VAL A 175 13.75 -21.67 1.56
C VAL A 175 13.52 -23.15 1.91
N PRO A 176 14.40 -23.79 2.72
CA PRO A 176 14.17 -25.14 3.22
C PRO A 176 12.84 -25.19 3.99
N ARG A 177 11.98 -26.14 3.64
CA ARG A 177 10.74 -26.36 4.39
C ARG A 177 11.10 -27.01 5.73
N PRO A 178 10.54 -26.54 6.85
CA PRO A 178 10.75 -27.16 8.15
C PRO A 178 10.24 -28.61 8.19
#